data_AF-A0A6B3MBM3-F1
#
_entry.id   AF-A0A6B3MBM3-F1
#
_cell.length_a   1.000
_cell.length_b   1.000
_cell.length_c   1.000
_cell.angle_alpha   90.00
_cell.angle_beta   90.00
_cell.angle_gamma   90.00
#
_symmetry.space_group_name_H-M   'P 1'
#
loop_
_entity.id
_entity.type
_entity.pdbx_description
1 polymer ?
#
loop_
_entity_poly.entity_id
_entity_poly.type
_entity_poly.pdbx_seq_one_letter_code
_entity_poly.pdbx_strand_id
1 'polypeptide(L)' 'MVRKETRLREDQLEQLTAVTRKLNRRKRGGERITENTLIRVAVDLLLSQSEQLSGATEAQLRESLSFGSDRVTE' A
#
# COMPACT_ATOMS: atom_id res chain seq x y z
N MET A 1 -12.49 -13.09 3.74
CA MET A 1 -11.29 -12.47 4.35
C MET A 1 -11.32 -12.71 5.84
N VAL A 2 -10.16 -12.88 6.47
CA VAL A 2 -10.01 -12.99 7.93
C VAL A 2 -9.84 -11.60 8.52
N ARG A 3 -10.46 -11.32 9.68
CA ARG A 3 -10.31 -10.04 10.38
C ARG A 3 -8.94 -9.95 11.04
N LYS A 4 -8.19 -8.91 10.71
CA LYS A 4 -6.96 -8.51 11.38
C LYS A 4 -7.09 -7.05 11.79
N GLU A 5 -6.68 -6.72 13.00
CA GLU A 5 -6.64 -5.34 13.49
C GLU A 5 -5.23 -4.78 13.31
N THR A 6 -5.16 -3.61 12.66
CA THR A 6 -3.91 -2.88 12.40
C THR A 6 -4.15 -1.42 12.78
N ARG A 7 -3.20 -0.83 13.49
CA ARG A 7 -3.22 0.62 13.77
C ARG A 7 -2.61 1.36 12.60
N LEU A 8 -3.37 2.29 12.04
CA LEU A 8 -2.91 3.23 11.03
C LEU A 8 -2.80 4.61 11.65
N ARG A 9 -1.85 5.41 11.18
CA ARG A 9 -1.77 6.81 11.54
C ARG A 9 -2.95 7.58 10.92
N GLU A 10 -3.34 8.68 11.55
CA GLU A 10 -4.46 9.51 11.10
C GLU A 10 -4.26 10.01 9.66
N ASP A 11 -3.05 10.47 9.33
CA ASP A 11 -2.67 10.92 7.98
C ASP A 11 -2.83 9.81 6.92
N GLN A 12 -2.52 8.56 7.27
CA GLN A 12 -2.69 7.43 6.38
C GLN A 12 -4.17 7.14 6.10
N LEU A 13 -5.01 7.22 7.13
CA LEU A 13 -6.45 6.99 6.98
C LEU A 13 -7.10 8.07 6.11
N GLU A 14 -6.78 9.33 6.36
CA GLU A 14 -7.27 10.47 5.56
C GLU A 14 -6.87 10.31 4.08
N GLN A 15 -5.61 9.96 3.82
CA GLN A 15 -5.11 9.75 2.47
C GLN A 15 -5.79 8.56 1.78
N LEU A 16 -5.99 7.43 2.48
CA LEU A 16 -6.72 6.28 1.95
C LEU A 16 -8.17 6.65 1.60
N THR A 17 -8.86 7.38 2.47
CA THR A 17 -10.20 7.92 2.19
C THR A 17 -10.20 8.82 0.94
N ALA A 18 -9.22 9.73 0.81
CA ALA A 18 -9.12 10.61 -0.35
C ALA A 18 -8.89 9.82 -1.66
N VAL A 19 -7.99 8.84 -1.64
CA VAL A 19 -7.68 7.98 -2.80
C VAL A 19 -8.89 7.14 -3.20
N THR A 20 -9.58 6.49 -2.24
CA THR A 20 -10.78 5.70 -2.54
C THR A 20 -11.90 6.55 -3.16
N ARG A 21 -12.13 7.77 -2.66
CA ARG A 21 -13.09 8.71 -3.25
C ARG A 21 -12.72 9.11 -4.67
N LYS A 22 -11.43 9.38 -4.93
CA LYS A 22 -10.92 9.70 -6.26
C LYS A 22 -11.09 8.53 -7.23
N LEU A 23 -10.76 7.31 -6.83
CA LEU A 23 -10.88 6.11 -7.67
C LEU A 23 -12.34 5.76 -7.97
N ASN A 24 -13.21 5.77 -6.96
CA ASN A 24 -14.63 5.48 -7.16
C ASN A 24 -15.33 6.52 -8.05
N ARG A 25 -14.89 7.78 -8.06
CA ARG A 25 -15.40 8.81 -9.00
C ARG A 25 -14.92 8.61 -10.43
N ARG A 26 -13.72 8.07 -10.62
CA ARG A 26 -13.09 7.91 -11.95
C ARG A 26 -13.51 6.62 -12.65
N LYS A 27 -13.75 5.54 -11.89
CA LYS A 27 -14.13 4.25 -12.48
C LYS A 27 -15.51 4.35 -13.14
N ARG A 28 -15.74 3.58 -14.20
CA ARG A 28 -17.05 3.42 -14.83
C ARG A 28 -17.58 2.04 -14.47
N GLY A 29 -18.44 1.97 -13.45
CA GLY A 29 -19.00 0.71 -12.94
C GLY A 29 -18.04 -0.12 -12.07
N GLY A 30 -18.46 -1.34 -11.72
CA GLY A 30 -17.70 -2.30 -10.92
C GLY A 30 -17.83 -2.15 -9.39
N GLU A 31 -17.18 -3.06 -8.65
CA GLU A 31 -17.24 -3.13 -7.19
C GLU A 31 -16.72 -1.84 -6.53
N ARG A 32 -17.37 -1.42 -5.44
CA ARG A 32 -16.92 -0.30 -4.61
C ARG A 32 -15.50 -0.54 -4.10
N ILE A 33 -14.59 0.39 -4.39
CA ILE A 33 -13.23 0.37 -3.85
C ILE A 33 -13.29 0.96 -2.43
N THR A 34 -12.77 0.23 -1.46
CA THR A 34 -12.73 0.64 -0.05
C THR A 34 -11.28 0.81 0.42
N GLU A 35 -11.09 1.35 1.62
CA GLU A 35 -9.76 1.43 2.24
C GLU A 35 -9.16 0.04 2.40
N ASN A 36 -9.98 -0.94 2.81
CA ASN A 36 -9.58 -2.36 2.86
C ASN A 36 -9.17 -2.92 1.50
N THR A 37 -9.76 -2.44 0.40
CA THR A 37 -9.31 -2.83 -0.96
C THR A 37 -7.89 -2.31 -1.21
N LEU A 38 -7.60 -1.05 -0.87
CA LEU A 38 -6.27 -0.47 -1.05
C LEU A 38 -5.23 -1.09 -0.10
N ILE A 39 -5.59 -1.35 1.16
CA ILE A 39 -4.71 -2.01 2.13
C ILE A 39 -4.30 -3.39 1.62
N ARG A 40 -5.25 -4.17 1.07
CA ARG A 40 -4.93 -5.48 0.49
C ARG A 40 -3.97 -5.36 -0.70
N VAL A 41 -4.24 -4.44 -1.62
CA VAL A 41 -3.34 -4.19 -2.76
C VAL A 41 -1.95 -3.75 -2.30
N ALA A 42 -1.87 -2.90 -1.26
CA ALA A 42 -0.59 -2.49 -0.68
C ALA A 42 0.17 -3.66 -0.01
N VAL A 43 -0.55 -4.56 0.66
CA VAL A 43 0.04 -5.79 1.23
C VAL A 43 0.54 -6.71 0.11
N ASP A 44 -0.25 -6.94 -0.94
CA ASP A 44 0.16 -7.77 -2.07
C ASP A 44 1.42 -7.18 -2.76
N LEU A 45 1.47 -5.85 -2.93
CA LEU A 45 2.63 -5.14 -3.48
C LEU A 45 3.86 -5.20 -2.56
N LEU A 46 3.66 -5.16 -1.24
CA LEU A 46 4.75 -5.31 -0.27
C LEU A 46 5.33 -6.73 -0.32
N LEU A 47 4.45 -7.75 -0.36
CA LEU A 47 4.85 -9.14 -0.39
C LEU A 47 5.50 -9.54 -1.72
N SER A 48 5.13 -8.93 -2.84
CA SER A 48 5.81 -9.17 -4.12
C SER A 48 7.26 -8.66 -4.14
N GLN A 49 7.63 -7.79 -3.20
CA GLN A 49 8.97 -7.22 -3.04
C GLN A 49 9.64 -7.70 -1.74
N SER A 50 9.18 -8.80 -1.14
CA SER A 50 9.65 -9.26 0.16
C SER A 50 11.16 -9.51 0.22
N GLU A 51 11.76 -9.97 -0.88
CA GLU A 51 13.22 -10.21 -0.98
C GLU A 51 14.05 -8.92 -0.90
N GLN A 52 13.43 -7.76 -1.15
CA GLN A 52 14.10 -6.46 -1.06
C GLN A 52 14.01 -5.86 0.35
N LEU A 53 13.11 -6.38 1.20
CA LEU A 53 12.91 -5.88 2.55
C LEU A 53 14.13 -6.20 3.42
N SER A 54 14.76 -5.16 3.93
CA SER A 54 15.90 -5.29 4.83
C SER A 54 15.87 -4.23 5.94
N GLY A 55 16.43 -4.60 7.10
CA GLY A 55 16.46 -3.75 8.30
C GLY A 55 15.52 -4.21 9.41
N ALA A 56 15.54 -3.48 10.53
CA ALA A 56 14.85 -3.85 11.77
C ALA A 56 13.78 -2.84 12.22
N THR A 57 13.65 -1.71 11.52
CA THR A 57 12.69 -0.64 11.83
C THR A 57 11.78 -0.35 10.64
N GLU A 58 10.60 0.21 10.89
CA GLU A 58 9.68 0.63 9.82
C GLU A 58 10.34 1.61 8.83
N ALA A 59 11.21 2.49 9.34
CA ALA A 59 11.96 3.43 8.51
C ALA A 59 12.92 2.71 7.56
N GLN A 60 13.73 1.77 8.08
CA GLN A 60 14.68 0.99 7.27
C GLN A 60 13.96 0.10 6.25
N LEU A 61 12.87 -0.55 6.64
CA LEU A 61 12.07 -1.37 5.73
C LEU A 61 11.51 -0.52 4.57
N ARG A 62 11.02 0.69 4.86
CA ARG A 62 10.57 1.63 3.83
C ARG A 62 11.71 2.05 2.91
N GLU A 63 12.87 2.37 3.48
CA GLU A 63 14.04 2.80 2.73
C GLU A 63 14.55 1.69 1.78
N SER A 64 14.52 0.44 2.24
CA SER A 64 14.94 -0.72 1.44
C SER A 64 14.09 -0.93 0.17
N LEU A 65 12.81 -0.55 0.21
CA LEU A 65 11.92 -0.58 -0.96
C LEU A 65 12.18 0.58 -1.93
N SER A 66 12.58 1.76 -1.43
CA SER A 66 12.85 2.93 -2.27
C SER A 66 14.15 2.81 -3.09
N PHE A 67 15.13 2.07 -2.60
CA PHE A 67 16.37 1.82 -3.35
C PHE A 67 16.23 0.70 -4.41
N GLY A 68 15.15 -0.07 -4.39
CA GLY A 68 14.89 -1.14 -5.36
C GLY A 68 14.34 -0.65 -6.71
N SER A 69 13.68 0.51 -6.74
CA SER A 69 13.04 1.06 -7.95
C SER A 69 13.98 1.77 -8.92
N ASP A 70 15.25 1.98 -8.56
CA ASP A 70 16.26 2.70 -9.37
C ASP A 70 17.18 1.76 -10.17
N ARG A 71 16.83 0.47 -10.27
CA ARG A 71 17.64 -0.56 -10.98
C ARG A 71 17.01 -1.07 -12.28
N VAL A 72 16.52 -0.17 -13.11
CA VAL A 72 16.29 -0.40 -14.55
C VAL A 72 17.11 0.66 -15.27
N THR A 73 18.34 0.41 -15.73
CA THR A 73 18.65 -0.24 -17.01
C THR A 73 20.16 -0.47 -17.10
N GLU A 74 20.61 -1.72 -17.31
CA GLU A 74 21.83 -2.06 -18.06
C GLU A 74 21.45 -3.14 -19.07
#